data_AF-A0A7C1AMZ0-F1
#
_entry.id   AF-A0A7C1AMZ0-F1
#
_cell.length_a   1.000
_cell.length_b   1.000
_cell.length_c   1.000
_cell.angle_alpha   90.00
_cell.angle_beta   90.00
_cell.angle_gamma   90.00
#
_symmetry.space_group_name_H-M   'P 1'
#
loop_
_entity.id
_entity.type
_entity.pdbx_description
1 polymer ?
#
loop_
_entity_poly.entity_id
_entity_poly.type
_entity_poly.pdbx_seq_one_letter_code
_entity_poly.pdbx_strand_id
1 'polypeptide(L)'
;MLRRHIFIIAILLLLATPSHVLAFGGCEEDCLKCHKLNKADAEKVLKPILPDVKVDSVRMSPAKGLWEVALKTRGKKGIAYVDFSLQNIIVGNIIRIKTKVNLTQTRMMEISKVDVSRINLDNALLYGSKKAAHKVIVFADPD
;
A
#
# COMPACT_ATOMS: atom_id res chain seq x y z
N MET A 1 14.63 56.72 39.06
CA MET A 1 14.89 56.00 37.79
C MET A 1 14.84 54.47 37.92
N LEU A 2 15.27 53.88 39.05
CA LEU A 2 15.30 52.42 39.27
C LEU A 2 13.93 51.70 39.14
N ARG A 3 12.83 52.36 39.56
CA ARG A 3 11.47 51.80 39.57
C ARG A 3 10.86 51.59 38.17
N ARG A 4 11.33 52.34 37.15
CA ARG A 4 10.89 52.22 35.75
C ARG A 4 11.59 51.06 35.03
N HIS A 5 12.81 50.71 35.44
CA HIS A 5 13.54 49.56 34.91
C HIS A 5 13.05 48.23 35.50
N ILE A 6 12.58 48.22 36.76
CA ILE A 6 11.98 47.03 37.38
C ILE A 6 10.71 46.60 36.63
N PHE A 7 9.86 47.54 36.21
CA PHE A 7 8.66 47.24 35.42
C PHE A 7 8.98 46.70 34.01
N ILE A 8 10.04 47.21 33.37
CA ILE A 8 10.45 46.75 32.03
C ILE A 8 11.08 45.35 32.08
N ILE A 9 11.86 45.05 33.12
CA ILE A 9 12.44 43.71 33.33
C ILE A 9 11.34 42.67 33.65
N ALA A 10 10.31 43.06 34.42
CA ALA A 10 9.18 42.17 34.72
C ALA A 10 8.32 41.85 33.48
N ILE A 11 8.17 42.79 32.54
CA ILE A 11 7.44 42.57 31.28
C ILE A 11 8.24 41.70 30.31
N LEU A 12 9.57 41.82 30.27
CA LEU A 12 10.42 41.00 29.42
C LEU A 12 10.50 39.54 29.92
N LEU A 13 10.35 39.30 31.22
CA LEU A 13 10.33 37.96 31.81
C LEU A 13 8.99 37.22 31.58
N LEU A 14 7.90 37.93 31.27
CA LEU A 14 6.60 37.33 30.95
C LEU A 14 6.50 36.77 29.52
N LEU A 15 7.43 37.12 28.63
CA LEU A 15 7.49 36.63 27.24
C LEU A 15 8.36 35.38 27.07
N ALA A 16 9.01 34.92 28.14
CA ALA A 16 9.89 33.75 28.14
C ALA A 16 9.21 32.51 28.74
N THR A 17 7.92 32.31 28.50
CA THR A 17 7.32 31.00 28.75
C THR A 17 7.88 30.04 27.70
N PRO A 18 8.56 28.94 28.07
CA PRO A 18 8.89 27.92 27.11
C PRO A 18 7.57 27.44 26.50
N SER A 19 7.37 27.70 25.22
CA SER A 19 6.39 26.95 24.44
C SER A 19 6.88 25.52 24.47
N HIS A 20 6.37 24.74 25.42
CA HIS A 20 6.43 23.30 25.38
C HIS A 20 5.67 22.87 24.13
N VAL A 21 6.37 22.88 22.99
CA VAL A 21 5.98 22.08 21.84
C VAL A 21 6.09 20.66 22.34
N LEU A 22 4.96 20.12 22.80
CA LEU A 22 4.78 18.70 22.97
C LEU A 22 4.97 18.11 21.58
N ALA A 23 6.22 17.78 21.25
CA ALA A 23 6.56 16.92 20.13
C ALA A 23 5.70 15.68 20.31
N PHE A 24 4.75 15.54 19.38
CA PHE A 24 3.65 14.60 19.42
C PHE A 24 4.15 13.21 19.83
N GLY A 25 3.86 12.86 21.08
CA GLY A 25 4.08 11.53 21.61
C GLY A 25 3.00 10.60 21.09
N GLY A 26 3.39 9.45 20.55
CA GLY A 26 2.46 8.38 20.20
C GLY A 26 2.83 7.70 18.90
N CYS A 27 3.62 6.63 18.99
CA CYS A 27 3.67 5.61 17.95
C CYS A 27 2.25 5.06 17.69
N GLU A 28 1.92 4.88 16.41
CA GLU A 28 0.69 4.28 15.88
C GLU A 28 -0.51 5.25 15.74
N GLU A 29 -0.31 6.34 15.00
CA GLU A 29 -1.42 7.10 14.42
C GLU A 29 -1.97 6.33 13.21
N ASP A 30 -3.29 6.04 13.20
CA ASP A 30 -3.96 5.42 12.05
C ASP A 30 -3.82 6.32 10.81
N CYS A 31 -2.77 6.11 10.01
CA CYS A 31 -2.45 6.93 8.84
C CYS A 31 -3.62 7.06 7.84
N LEU A 32 -4.56 6.12 7.86
CA LEU A 32 -5.77 6.11 7.04
C LEU A 32 -6.76 7.25 7.35
N LYS A 33 -6.66 7.88 8.52
CA LYS A 33 -7.53 9.01 8.89
C LYS A 33 -7.15 10.27 8.11
N CYS A 34 -5.86 10.50 7.91
CA CYS A 34 -5.33 11.70 7.25
C CYS A 34 -4.97 11.47 5.78
N HIS A 35 -4.61 10.24 5.40
CA HIS A 35 -4.25 9.89 4.02
C HIS A 35 -5.31 8.99 3.40
N LYS A 36 -5.87 9.43 2.27
CA LYS A 36 -6.83 8.67 1.49
C LYS A 36 -6.38 8.63 0.04
N LEU A 37 -6.34 7.43 -0.52
CA LEU A 37 -6.13 7.23 -1.95
C LEU A 37 -7.15 6.22 -2.44
N ASN A 38 -8.07 6.66 -3.30
CA ASN A 38 -9.02 5.77 -3.97
C ASN A 38 -8.45 5.30 -5.32
N LYS A 39 -9.12 4.34 -5.96
CA LYS A 39 -8.65 3.77 -7.23
C LYS A 39 -8.57 4.79 -8.37
N ALA A 40 -9.58 5.66 -8.48
CA ALA A 40 -9.66 6.64 -9.57
C ALA A 40 -8.53 7.69 -9.46
N ASP A 41 -8.22 8.14 -8.25
CA ASP A 41 -7.13 9.09 -8.02
C ASP A 41 -5.76 8.42 -8.18
N ALA A 42 -5.62 7.16 -7.75
CA ALA A 42 -4.43 6.37 -8.04
C ALA A 42 -4.19 6.21 -9.54
N GLU A 43 -5.23 5.94 -10.34
CA GLU A 43 -5.11 5.90 -11.81
C GLU A 43 -4.65 7.23 -12.38
N LYS A 44 -5.23 8.36 -11.92
CA LYS A 44 -4.83 9.70 -12.38
C LYS A 44 -3.35 9.99 -12.08
N VAL A 45 -2.89 9.67 -10.87
CA VAL A 45 -1.50 9.87 -10.44
C VAL A 45 -0.53 9.02 -11.26
N LEU A 46 -0.93 7.79 -11.62
CA LEU A 46 -0.06 6.85 -12.33
C LEU A 46 -0.05 7.03 -13.85
N LYS A 47 -1.13 7.56 -14.44
CA LYS A 47 -1.27 7.74 -15.91
C LYS A 47 -0.10 8.45 -16.61
N PRO A 48 0.52 9.51 -16.05
CA PRO A 48 1.66 10.18 -16.70
C PRO A 48 2.87 9.26 -16.94
N ILE A 49 3.04 8.23 -16.11
CA ILE A 49 4.17 7.28 -16.19
C ILE A 49 3.73 5.96 -16.84
N LEU A 50 2.48 5.56 -16.59
CA LEU A 50 1.86 4.34 -17.11
C LEU A 50 0.56 4.69 -17.86
N PRO A 51 0.63 5.07 -19.16
CA PRO A 51 -0.53 5.57 -19.90
C PRO A 51 -1.74 4.63 -19.93
N ASP A 52 -1.50 3.33 -20.02
CA ASP A 52 -2.54 2.29 -20.12
C ASP A 52 -2.89 1.65 -18.77
N VAL A 53 -2.60 2.31 -17.65
CA VAL A 53 -2.81 1.76 -16.31
C VAL A 53 -4.30 1.63 -15.99
N LYS A 54 -4.67 0.46 -15.43
CA LYS A 54 -5.94 0.23 -14.74
C LYS A 54 -5.65 -0.20 -13.30
N VAL A 55 -6.26 0.43 -12.32
CA VAL A 55 -6.04 0.11 -10.90
C VAL A 55 -7.09 -0.87 -10.42
N ASP A 56 -6.65 -2.06 -10.02
CA ASP A 56 -7.51 -3.10 -9.47
C ASP A 56 -7.83 -2.83 -7.99
N SER A 57 -6.84 -2.42 -7.19
CA SER A 57 -7.03 -2.09 -5.77
C SER A 57 -5.94 -1.17 -5.22
N VAL A 58 -6.31 -0.36 -4.23
CA VAL A 58 -5.39 0.46 -3.43
C VAL A 58 -5.52 0.03 -1.97
N ARG A 59 -4.40 -0.14 -1.27
CA ARG A 59 -4.40 -0.40 0.18
C ARG A 59 -3.14 0.16 0.84
N MET A 60 -3.13 0.20 2.16
CA MET A 60 -1.93 0.55 2.92
C MET A 60 -0.80 -0.44 2.65
N SER A 61 0.40 0.05 2.39
CA SER A 61 1.58 -0.79 2.18
C SER A 61 2.08 -1.40 3.49
N PRO A 62 2.71 -2.59 3.47
CA PRO A 62 3.46 -3.11 4.60
C PRO A 62 4.63 -2.20 5.03
N ALA A 63 5.11 -1.34 4.14
CA ALA A 63 6.07 -0.28 4.47
C ALA A 63 5.30 1.02 4.77
N LYS A 64 5.53 1.59 5.96
CA LYS A 64 4.86 2.82 6.40
C LYS A 64 5.13 3.98 5.43
N GLY A 65 4.13 4.86 5.25
CA GLY A 65 4.23 6.03 4.37
C GLY A 65 3.93 5.77 2.90
N LEU A 66 3.61 4.52 2.53
CA LEU A 66 3.32 4.13 1.16
C LEU A 66 1.92 3.52 1.02
N TRP A 67 1.31 3.75 -0.12
CA TRP A 67 0.20 2.99 -0.67
C TRP A 67 0.74 1.85 -1.52
N GLU A 68 0.15 0.66 -1.38
CA GLU A 68 0.30 -0.42 -2.35
C GLU A 68 -0.84 -0.33 -3.37
N VAL A 69 -0.47 -0.26 -4.65
CA VAL A 69 -1.42 -0.17 -5.76
C VAL A 69 -1.26 -1.42 -6.62
N ALA A 70 -2.29 -2.28 -6.60
CA ALA A 70 -2.41 -3.38 -7.55
C ALA A 70 -3.00 -2.84 -8.84
N LEU A 71 -2.31 -3.07 -9.95
CA LEU A 71 -2.61 -2.47 -11.23
C LEU A 71 -2.46 -3.47 -12.38
N LYS A 72 -3.02 -3.12 -13.53
CA LYS A 72 -2.82 -3.80 -14.79
C LYS A 72 -2.27 -2.80 -15.81
N THR A 73 -1.25 -3.22 -16.55
CA THR A 73 -0.71 -2.47 -17.68
C THR A 73 -0.41 -3.44 -18.81
N ARG A 74 -0.83 -3.11 -20.03
CA ARG A 74 -0.63 -3.97 -21.24
C ARG A 74 -1.02 -5.43 -20.99
N GLY A 75 -2.14 -5.66 -20.31
CA GLY A 75 -2.65 -6.99 -19.97
C GLY A 75 -1.93 -7.73 -18.83
N LYS A 76 -0.83 -7.20 -18.27
CA LYS A 76 -0.09 -7.81 -17.16
C LYS A 76 -0.48 -7.18 -15.83
N LYS A 77 -0.66 -8.02 -14.80
CA LYS A 77 -0.84 -7.57 -13.41
C LYS A 77 0.50 -7.12 -12.82
N GLY A 78 0.46 -6.08 -12.01
CA GLY A 78 1.60 -5.45 -11.38
C GLY A 78 1.24 -4.89 -10.00
N ILE A 79 2.26 -4.68 -9.18
CA ILE A 79 2.15 -3.93 -7.93
C ILE A 79 3.18 -2.81 -8.02
N ALA A 80 2.73 -1.59 -7.75
CA ALA A 80 3.59 -0.43 -7.55
C ALA A 80 3.27 0.19 -6.19
N TYR A 81 4.20 0.98 -5.68
CA TYR A 81 4.00 1.73 -4.45
C TYR A 81 3.99 3.21 -4.75
N VAL A 82 3.11 3.95 -4.08
CA VAL A 82 3.01 5.40 -4.19
C VAL A 82 3.14 5.98 -2.80
N ASP A 83 3.97 6.98 -2.61
CA ASP A 83 4.09 7.61 -1.29
C ASP A 83 2.84 8.43 -0.93
N PHE A 84 2.66 8.76 0.35
CA PHE A 84 1.48 9.52 0.78
C PHE A 84 1.39 10.93 0.21
N SER A 85 2.51 11.50 -0.26
CA SER A 85 2.52 12.80 -0.95
C SER A 85 2.01 12.70 -2.40
N LEU A 86 1.88 11.48 -2.95
CA LEU A 86 1.51 11.21 -4.34
C LEU A 86 2.50 11.78 -5.37
N GLN A 87 3.75 12.01 -4.96
CA GLN A 87 4.80 12.58 -5.81
C GLN A 87 5.79 11.52 -6.29
N ASN A 88 5.87 10.38 -5.61
CA ASN A 88 6.84 9.34 -5.89
C ASN A 88 6.16 8.02 -6.18
N ILE A 89 6.58 7.37 -7.26
CA ILE A 89 6.29 5.97 -7.54
C ILE A 89 7.54 5.13 -7.26
N ILE A 90 7.36 4.00 -6.59
CA ILE A 90 8.42 3.04 -6.29
C ILE A 90 8.03 1.71 -6.94
N VAL A 91 8.92 1.23 -7.81
CA VAL A 91 8.77 -0.06 -8.49
C VAL A 91 9.82 -1.01 -7.92
N GLY A 92 9.38 -2.10 -7.32
CA GLY A 92 10.26 -3.06 -6.68
C GLY A 92 9.54 -3.98 -5.70
N ASN A 93 10.33 -4.65 -4.86
CA ASN A 93 9.83 -5.60 -3.88
C ASN A 93 10.04 -5.07 -2.45
N ILE A 94 9.04 -5.28 -1.60
CA ILE A 94 9.17 -5.15 -0.15
C ILE A 94 9.55 -6.51 0.41
N ILE A 95 10.79 -6.62 0.90
CA ILE A 95 11.29 -7.81 1.58
C ILE A 95 11.32 -7.54 3.08
N ARG A 96 10.63 -8.38 3.86
CA ARG A 96 10.65 -8.29 5.31
C ARG A 96 11.98 -8.80 5.84
N ILE A 97 12.81 -7.92 6.39
CA ILE A 97 14.17 -8.24 6.87
C ILE A 97 14.16 -9.44 7.85
N LYS A 98 13.29 -9.39 8.87
CA LYS A 98 13.24 -10.41 9.93
C LYS A 98 13.02 -11.84 9.40
N THR A 99 12.17 -11.99 8.39
CA THR A 99 11.77 -13.31 7.86
C THR A 99 12.36 -13.60 6.49
N LYS A 100 13.03 -12.63 5.85
CA LYS A 100 13.51 -12.66 4.46
C LYS A 100 12.40 -12.96 3.44
N VAL A 101 11.14 -12.73 3.79
CA VAL A 101 9.98 -13.00 2.92
C VAL A 101 9.74 -11.81 1.99
N ASN A 102 9.60 -12.08 0.69
CA ASN A 102 9.16 -11.09 -0.29
C ASN A 102 7.63 -10.91 -0.20
N LEU A 103 7.20 -9.84 0.46
CA LEU A 103 5.79 -9.55 0.69
C LEU A 103 5.07 -9.15 -0.61
N THR A 104 5.77 -8.47 -1.52
CA THR A 104 5.24 -8.09 -2.84
C THR A 104 4.95 -9.31 -3.69
N GLN A 105 5.85 -10.31 -3.68
CA GLN A 105 5.64 -11.56 -4.41
C GLN A 105 4.48 -12.36 -3.82
N THR A 106 4.39 -12.49 -2.50
CA THR A 106 3.24 -13.14 -1.84
C THR A 106 1.94 -12.46 -2.25
N ARG A 107 1.92 -11.13 -2.23
CA ARG A 107 0.76 -10.37 -2.66
C ARG A 107 0.44 -10.56 -4.14
N MET A 108 1.46 -10.58 -5.00
CA MET A 108 1.30 -10.84 -6.43
C MET A 108 0.63 -12.19 -6.67
N MET A 109 1.05 -13.23 -5.94
CA MET A 109 0.42 -14.56 -6.02
C MET A 109 -1.05 -14.51 -5.58
N GLU A 110 -1.37 -13.81 -4.48
CA GLU A 110 -2.75 -13.65 -4.01
C GLU A 110 -3.66 -12.99 -5.05
N ILE A 111 -3.23 -11.87 -5.63
CA ILE A 111 -4.04 -11.13 -6.61
C ILE A 111 -4.05 -11.80 -7.99
N SER A 112 -3.12 -12.72 -8.24
CA SER A 112 -3.04 -13.50 -9.49
C SER A 112 -3.84 -14.80 -9.43
N LYS A 113 -4.43 -15.15 -8.28
CA LYS A 113 -5.28 -16.35 -8.18
C LYS A 113 -6.40 -16.33 -9.22
N VAL A 114 -6.57 -17.48 -9.87
CA VAL A 114 -7.68 -17.73 -10.78
C VAL A 114 -8.89 -18.12 -9.94
N ASP A 115 -10.05 -17.56 -10.29
CA ASP A 115 -11.33 -17.99 -9.73
C ASP A 115 -11.71 -19.34 -10.36
N VAL A 116 -11.42 -20.42 -9.64
CA VAL A 116 -11.63 -21.80 -10.10
C VAL A 116 -13.10 -22.07 -10.44
N SER A 117 -14.05 -21.34 -9.83
CA SER A 117 -15.49 -21.50 -10.12
C SER A 117 -15.87 -21.09 -11.54
N ARG A 118 -15.03 -20.28 -12.20
CA ARG A 118 -15.23 -19.84 -13.59
C ARG A 118 -14.71 -20.82 -14.63
N ILE A 119 -14.00 -21.86 -14.18
CA ILE A 119 -13.51 -22.90 -15.08
C ILE A 119 -14.65 -23.90 -15.27
N ASN A 120 -15.19 -23.98 -16.48
CA ASN A 120 -16.19 -24.99 -16.81
C ASN A 120 -15.52 -26.37 -16.85
N LEU A 121 -16.01 -27.31 -16.03
CA LEU A 121 -15.51 -28.68 -15.94
C LEU A 121 -16.44 -29.71 -16.60
N ASP A 122 -17.51 -29.30 -17.28
CA ASP A 122 -18.50 -30.19 -17.90
C ASP A 122 -17.86 -31.17 -18.89
N ASN A 123 -16.86 -30.70 -19.65
CA ASN A 123 -16.11 -31.50 -20.62
C ASN A 123 -14.74 -31.99 -20.09
N ALA A 124 -14.50 -31.88 -18.78
CA ALA A 124 -13.22 -32.30 -18.20
C ALA A 124 -13.17 -33.83 -18.03
N LEU A 125 -12.04 -34.42 -18.40
CA LEU A 125 -11.75 -35.82 -18.10
C LEU A 125 -11.35 -35.94 -16.62
N LEU A 126 -12.17 -36.62 -15.83
CA LEU A 126 -11.81 -36.92 -14.45
C LEU A 126 -10.80 -38.07 -14.40
N TYR A 127 -9.57 -37.75 -13.99
CA TYR A 127 -8.55 -38.74 -13.71
C TYR A 127 -8.36 -38.90 -12.19
N GLY A 128 -8.67 -40.10 -11.66
CA GLY A 128 -8.58 -40.41 -10.22
C GLY A 128 -9.90 -40.28 -9.45
N SER A 129 -9.80 -39.98 -8.15
CA SER A 129 -10.96 -40.01 -7.23
C SER A 129 -11.74 -38.68 -7.20
N LYS A 130 -13.08 -38.77 -7.32
CA LYS A 130 -14.00 -37.62 -7.14
C LYS A 130 -13.89 -36.95 -5.76
N LYS A 131 -13.50 -37.73 -4.74
CA LYS A 131 -13.43 -37.32 -3.32
C LYS A 131 -12.01 -36.94 -2.87
N ALA A 132 -11.06 -36.80 -3.80
CA ALA A 132 -9.70 -36.41 -3.45
C ALA A 132 -9.68 -35.07 -2.69
N ALA A 133 -8.86 -35.00 -1.62
CA ALA A 133 -8.70 -33.80 -0.79
C ALA A 133 -8.05 -32.63 -1.54
N HIS A 134 -7.22 -32.95 -2.54
CA HIS A 134 -6.62 -31.98 -3.43
C HIS A 134 -7.05 -32.29 -4.87
N LYS A 135 -7.49 -31.24 -5.58
CA LYS A 135 -7.89 -31.31 -6.98
C LYS A 135 -6.97 -30.42 -7.79
N VAL A 136 -6.50 -30.93 -8.92
CA VAL A 136 -5.66 -30.21 -9.87
C VAL A 136 -6.43 -30.14 -11.19
N ILE A 137 -6.49 -28.97 -11.80
CA ILE A 137 -7.06 -28.77 -13.13
C ILE A 137 -5.88 -28.58 -14.08
N VAL A 138 -5.80 -29.45 -15.09
CA VAL A 138 -4.75 -29.42 -16.11
C VAL A 138 -5.40 -29.01 -17.43
N PHE A 139 -4.89 -27.95 -18.04
CA PHE A 139 -5.19 -27.60 -19.42
C PHE A 139 -4.12 -28.27 -20.29
N ALA A 140 -4.54 -29.19 -21.16
CA ALA A 140 -3.65 -29.96 -22.03
C ALA A 140 -4.10 -29.86 -23.49
N ASP A 141 -3.13 -29.87 -24.39
CA ASP A 141 -3.28 -29.91 -25.84
C ASP A 141 -2.67 -31.26 -26.30
N PRO A 142 -3.37 -32.11 -27.07
CA PRO A 142 -2.86 -33.42 -27.48
C PRO A 142 -1.77 -33.38 -28.58
N ASP A 143 -1.52 -32.22 -29.18
CA ASP A 143 -0.44 -32.00 -30.17
C ASP A 143 0.95 -31.90 -29.52
#